data_AF-A0A537W9R5-F1
#
_entry.id   AF-A0A537W9R5-F1
#
_cell.length_a   1.000
_cell.length_b   1.000
_cell.length_c   1.000
_cell.angle_alpha   90.00
_cell.angle_beta   90.00
_cell.angle_gamma   90.00
#
_symmetry.space_group_name_H-M   'P 1'
#
loop_
_entity.id
_entity.type
_entity.pdbx_description
1 polymer ?
#
loop_
_entity_poly.entity_id
_entity_poly.type
_entity_poly.pdbx_seq_one_letter_code
_entity_poly.pdbx_strand_id
1 'polypeptide(L)'
;MRNARPRQRKAQAEDAGEHPLAPPELAPACHLRHAAQTRLVAFSGVKEDGMAEEDGPSEASTKVQEAAASVQQVTRKRKRISGSKAEAVARRYFEAIDARDLEAALSMWSEGGHEHVRGQIDTLAPEGVRAFIGGLIDAVPDLHMEVVSTTTEAERCGVQWRLTGTFAGPGEFAGVAPTGMPIELEGFDLITVRDGLIHSNDAFTDSMTFARQIGMMPAQGSSAEQRMTGAFNAKTRLTSSLGPGDAKLVAQGVWVVQGQPGRCNVFLIEDEGGVTLFDAGARTMTRAVASAGARRGGIRRVVLGHGHTDHRGTAPRLGAPVLCHPDEVEDAEGSGGFRYWPAGLQGLPFGMRQMHRLMHRYAWDGGPVKISGTLAEGDEVAGFRVIELPGHAPGQIGLWREQDRLALSSDCFYTLDMWGRDSAPHIPEPLYNYDTEQARASIRKLAALEPDAAWPGHAGAVTGDVRSALERAADAA
;
A
#
# COMPACT_ATOMS: atom_id res chain seq x y z
N MET A 1 51.49 -40.77 23.28
CA MET A 1 52.24 -40.94 22.01
C MET A 1 51.61 -39.97 21.00
N ARG A 2 52.24 -38.83 20.67
CA ARG A 2 53.00 -38.58 19.40
C ARG A 2 52.21 -39.06 18.16
N ASN A 3 51.88 -38.30 17.12
CA ASN A 3 52.53 -37.18 16.43
C ASN A 3 51.49 -36.59 15.43
N ALA A 4 51.37 -35.28 15.28
CA ALA A 4 52.02 -34.41 14.28
C ALA A 4 51.32 -34.32 12.90
N ARG A 5 51.02 -33.07 12.50
CA ARG A 5 50.58 -32.63 11.15
C ARG A 5 51.68 -32.89 10.10
N PRO A 6 51.35 -32.68 8.81
CA PRO A 6 52.10 -31.64 8.11
C PRO A 6 51.25 -30.67 7.28
N ARG A 7 51.77 -29.43 7.18
CA ARG A 7 51.40 -28.38 6.22
C ARG A 7 52.16 -28.62 4.91
N GLN A 8 51.58 -28.23 3.77
CA GLN A 8 52.33 -27.83 2.59
C GLN A 8 51.88 -26.44 2.11
N ARG A 9 52.90 -25.57 1.92
CA ARG A 9 52.91 -24.32 1.14
C ARG A 9 53.06 -24.71 -0.35
N LYS A 10 52.71 -23.94 -1.39
CA LYS A 10 53.18 -22.63 -1.90
C LYS A 10 52.46 -22.47 -3.27
N ALA A 11 52.07 -21.29 -3.76
CA ALA A 11 52.94 -20.40 -4.51
C ALA A 11 52.26 -19.04 -4.81
N GLN A 12 53.08 -18.01 -4.89
CA GLN A 12 52.81 -16.62 -5.30
C GLN A 12 53.18 -16.40 -6.79
N ALA A 13 52.70 -15.28 -7.34
CA ALA A 13 53.18 -14.44 -8.48
C ALA A 13 52.01 -14.15 -9.43
N GLU A 14 51.72 -12.96 -9.97
CA GLU A 14 52.34 -11.61 -10.04
C GLU A 14 51.19 -10.65 -10.45
N ASP A 15 50.95 -9.57 -9.71
CA ASP A 15 51.12 -8.15 -10.10
C ASP A 15 50.94 -7.78 -11.60
N ALA A 16 49.89 -6.99 -11.88
CA ALA A 16 49.86 -6.02 -12.99
C ALA A 16 48.66 -5.06 -12.84
N GLY A 17 48.95 -3.76 -12.68
CA GLY A 17 48.18 -2.69 -13.32
C GLY A 17 47.28 -1.84 -12.43
N GLU A 18 47.85 -0.77 -11.89
CA GLU A 18 47.15 0.43 -11.42
C GLU A 18 46.32 1.08 -12.55
N HIS A 19 45.05 1.38 -12.28
CA HIS A 19 44.41 2.63 -12.74
C HIS A 19 43.19 2.93 -11.84
N PRO A 20 43.09 4.14 -11.26
CA PRO A 20 42.00 4.51 -10.36
C PRO A 20 40.76 4.92 -11.17
N LEU A 21 39.67 4.17 -11.06
CA LEU A 21 38.37 4.59 -11.56
C LEU A 21 37.76 5.59 -10.57
N ALA A 22 37.79 6.86 -10.97
CA ALA A 22 37.09 7.96 -10.30
C ALA A 22 35.58 7.66 -10.17
N PRO A 23 34.92 8.13 -9.09
CA PRO A 23 33.47 8.03 -8.97
C PRO A 23 32.79 8.93 -10.02
N PRO A 24 31.63 8.52 -10.58
CA PRO A 24 30.92 9.35 -11.54
C PRO A 24 30.43 10.64 -10.88
N GLU A 25 30.75 11.77 -11.51
CA GLU A 25 30.24 13.09 -11.14
C GLU A 25 28.71 13.10 -11.15
N LEU A 26 28.14 13.54 -10.01
CA LEU A 26 26.74 13.91 -9.88
C LEU A 26 26.46 15.11 -10.78
N ALA A 27 25.74 14.89 -11.88
CA ALA A 27 25.14 15.97 -12.64
C ALA A 27 24.13 16.73 -11.76
N PRO A 28 24.12 18.08 -11.79
CA PRO A 28 23.34 18.88 -10.86
C PRO A 28 21.84 18.81 -11.14
N ALA A 29 21.07 18.82 -10.06
CA ALA A 29 19.62 18.86 -10.05
C ALA A 29 19.08 20.03 -10.91
N CYS A 30 18.24 19.69 -11.89
CA CYS A 30 17.45 20.63 -12.66
C CYS A 30 16.41 21.28 -11.74
N HIS A 31 16.67 22.51 -11.30
CA HIS A 31 15.68 23.37 -10.69
C HIS A 31 14.70 23.88 -11.76
N LEU A 32 13.49 23.32 -11.79
CA LEU A 32 12.33 23.92 -12.48
C LEU A 32 11.95 25.23 -11.76
N ARG A 33 12.51 26.35 -12.22
CA ARG A 33 11.96 27.69 -11.95
C ARG A 33 10.91 28.02 -13.01
N HIS A 34 9.65 28.06 -12.60
CA HIS A 34 8.57 28.62 -13.41
C HIS A 34 8.76 30.14 -13.49
N ALA A 35 9.29 30.64 -14.62
CA ALA A 35 9.32 32.06 -14.95
C ALA A 35 8.27 32.33 -16.03
N ALA A 36 7.16 32.95 -15.65
CA ALA A 36 6.18 33.45 -16.60
C ALA A 36 6.77 34.67 -17.33
N GLN A 37 7.10 34.49 -18.61
CA GLN A 37 7.44 35.57 -19.53
C GLN A 37 6.18 36.29 -19.98
N THR A 38 5.98 37.53 -19.53
CA THR A 38 5.03 38.46 -20.14
C THR A 38 5.68 39.07 -21.38
N ARG A 39 5.13 38.77 -22.56
CA ARG A 39 5.49 39.39 -23.85
C ARG A 39 5.23 40.91 -23.79
N LEU A 40 6.28 41.71 -23.97
CA LEU A 40 6.18 43.12 -24.32
C LEU A 40 6.00 43.23 -25.85
N VAL A 41 4.87 43.79 -26.30
CA VAL A 41 4.68 44.17 -27.70
C VAL A 41 5.11 45.64 -27.81
N ALA A 42 6.16 45.89 -28.59
CA ALA A 42 6.60 47.24 -28.95
C ALA A 42 5.72 47.78 -30.10
N PHE A 43 5.20 48.99 -29.94
CA PHE A 43 4.69 49.81 -31.03
C PHE A 43 5.54 51.07 -31.15
N SER A 44 6.03 51.32 -32.35
CA SER A 44 6.87 52.45 -32.72
C SER A 44 6.06 53.51 -33.50
N GLY A 45 6.37 54.78 -33.24
CA GLY A 45 6.20 55.91 -34.16
C GLY A 45 4.96 56.79 -33.94
N VAL A 46 5.14 58.07 -33.60
CA VAL A 46 5.28 59.21 -34.55
C VAL A 46 5.24 60.56 -33.78
N LYS A 47 6.21 61.42 -34.12
CA LYS A 47 6.33 62.90 -34.09
C LYS A 47 5.78 63.77 -32.94
N GLU A 48 6.70 64.58 -32.42
CA GLU A 48 6.45 65.85 -31.71
C GLU A 48 6.04 66.96 -32.70
N ASP A 49 5.04 67.75 -32.31
CA ASP A 49 4.91 69.19 -32.58
C ASP A 49 4.14 69.79 -31.39
N GLY A 50 4.63 70.91 -30.86
CA GLY A 50 4.24 71.42 -29.53
C GLY A 50 3.05 72.38 -29.50
N MET A 51 2.53 72.59 -28.29
CA MET A 51 2.04 73.87 -27.75
C MET A 51 1.53 73.65 -26.32
N ALA A 52 1.63 74.69 -25.50
CA ALA A 52 1.25 74.70 -24.09
C ALA A 52 -0.26 74.59 -23.88
N GLU A 53 -0.68 73.80 -22.89
CA GLU A 53 -1.95 74.01 -22.18
C GLU A 53 -1.87 73.39 -20.78
N GLU A 54 -2.29 74.16 -19.77
CA GLU A 54 -2.56 73.69 -18.42
C GLU A 54 -3.73 72.71 -18.48
N ASP A 55 -3.61 71.53 -17.88
CA ASP A 55 -4.77 70.70 -17.61
C ASP A 55 -4.57 69.91 -16.30
N GLY A 56 -5.63 69.91 -15.48
CA GLY A 56 -5.70 69.21 -14.21
C GLY A 56 -5.47 67.70 -14.34
N PRO A 57 -5.37 66.96 -13.22
CA PRO A 57 -5.02 65.54 -13.28
C PRO A 57 -5.98 64.79 -14.20
N SER A 58 -5.42 64.26 -15.30
CA SER A 58 -6.18 63.52 -16.32
C SER A 58 -6.94 62.36 -15.67
N GLU A 59 -8.13 62.05 -16.19
CA GLU A 59 -8.99 60.94 -15.74
C GLU A 59 -8.22 59.61 -15.59
N ALA A 60 -7.16 59.40 -16.37
CA ALA A 60 -6.30 58.23 -16.28
C ALA A 60 -5.44 58.23 -15.00
N SER A 61 -4.96 59.39 -14.56
CA SER A 61 -4.21 59.54 -13.29
C SER A 61 -5.10 59.27 -12.08
N THR A 62 -6.34 59.75 -12.12
CA THR A 62 -7.34 59.53 -11.07
C THR A 62 -7.72 58.04 -10.98
N LYS A 63 -7.93 57.36 -12.12
CA LYS A 63 -8.23 55.91 -12.15
C LYS A 63 -7.07 55.04 -11.66
N VAL A 64 -5.82 55.43 -11.93
CA VAL A 64 -4.64 54.72 -11.41
C VAL A 64 -4.48 54.92 -9.91
N GLN A 65 -4.78 56.12 -9.39
CA GLN A 65 -4.78 56.39 -7.95
C GLN A 65 -5.91 55.69 -7.22
N GLU A 66 -7.11 55.60 -7.80
CA GLU A 66 -8.24 54.84 -7.25
C GLU A 66 -7.99 53.33 -7.26
N ALA A 67 -7.34 52.81 -8.30
CA ALA A 67 -6.92 51.41 -8.36
C ALA A 67 -5.82 51.12 -7.33
N ALA A 68 -4.84 52.00 -7.16
CA ALA A 68 -3.79 51.87 -6.15
C ALA A 68 -4.35 51.99 -4.72
N ALA A 69 -5.32 52.88 -4.49
CA ALA A 69 -6.02 53.01 -3.21
C ALA A 69 -6.91 51.79 -2.92
N SER A 70 -7.53 51.21 -3.95
CA SER A 70 -8.32 49.97 -3.83
C SER A 70 -7.42 48.77 -3.53
N VAL A 71 -6.25 48.65 -4.17
CA VAL A 71 -5.26 47.61 -3.87
C VAL A 71 -4.66 47.80 -2.48
N GLN A 72 -4.39 49.04 -2.05
CA GLN A 72 -3.97 49.35 -0.68
C GLN A 72 -5.07 49.10 0.36
N GLN A 73 -6.34 49.34 0.03
CA GLN A 73 -7.47 48.97 0.88
C GLN A 73 -7.64 47.45 0.98
N VAL A 74 -7.55 46.72 -0.14
CA VAL A 74 -7.65 45.24 -0.17
C VAL A 74 -6.47 44.60 0.59
N THR A 75 -5.27 45.16 0.46
CA THR A 75 -4.08 44.69 1.22
C THR A 75 -4.13 45.10 2.69
N ARG A 76 -4.67 46.28 3.06
CA ARG A 76 -4.95 46.65 4.47
C ARG A 76 -6.08 45.82 5.09
N LYS A 77 -7.14 45.48 4.33
CA LYS A 77 -8.23 44.58 4.78
C LYS A 77 -7.72 43.15 4.98
N ARG A 78 -6.76 42.70 4.17
CA ARG A 78 -6.01 41.45 4.40
C ARG A 78 -5.07 41.49 5.62
N LYS A 79 -4.70 42.67 6.12
CA LYS A 79 -3.73 42.83 7.22
C LYS A 79 -4.35 43.18 8.58
N ARG A 80 -5.69 43.12 8.71
CA ARG A 80 -6.43 43.13 9.98
C ARG A 80 -7.66 42.23 9.83
N ILE A 81 -7.44 40.93 9.80
CA ILE A 81 -8.51 39.94 9.98
C ILE A 81 -8.71 39.85 11.50
N SER A 82 -9.82 40.39 12.01
CA SER A 82 -10.33 39.93 13.30
C SER A 82 -10.51 38.42 13.18
N GLY A 83 -9.81 37.64 14.02
CA GLY A 83 -9.82 36.17 13.92
C GLY A 83 -11.24 35.62 13.82
N SER A 84 -11.42 34.56 13.03
CA SER A 84 -12.74 33.94 12.88
C SER A 84 -13.24 33.42 14.24
N LYS A 85 -14.54 33.18 14.39
CA LYS A 85 -15.09 32.57 15.63
C LYS A 85 -14.40 31.24 15.94
N ALA A 86 -14.06 30.45 14.93
CA ALA A 86 -13.33 29.20 15.08
C ALA A 86 -11.90 29.43 15.60
N GLU A 87 -11.20 30.44 15.07
CA GLU A 87 -9.86 30.80 15.55
C GLU A 87 -9.86 31.18 17.03
N ALA A 88 -10.84 31.98 17.45
CA ALA A 88 -10.96 32.44 18.83
C ALA A 88 -11.20 31.28 19.80
N VAL A 89 -12.05 30.30 19.42
CA VAL A 89 -12.28 29.09 20.23
C VAL A 89 -11.02 28.23 20.28
N ALA A 90 -10.36 28.00 19.14
CA ALA A 90 -9.14 27.21 19.06
C ALA A 90 -8.01 27.81 19.91
N ARG A 91 -7.75 29.11 19.81
CA ARG A 91 -6.73 29.78 20.62
C ARG A 91 -7.01 29.66 22.12
N ARG A 92 -8.25 29.93 22.55
CA ARG A 92 -8.65 29.77 23.96
C ARG A 92 -8.48 28.34 24.46
N TYR A 93 -8.74 27.34 23.61
CA TYR A 93 -8.54 25.94 23.95
C TYR A 93 -7.07 25.63 24.25
N PHE A 94 -6.13 26.03 23.38
CA PHE A 94 -4.70 25.85 23.63
C PHE A 94 -4.20 26.69 24.81
N GLU A 95 -4.70 27.91 24.99
CA GLU A 95 -4.40 28.75 26.16
C GLU A 95 -4.85 28.09 27.48
N ALA A 96 -6.01 27.42 27.48
CA ALA A 96 -6.48 26.67 28.64
C ALA A 96 -5.56 25.48 28.97
N ILE A 97 -5.05 24.77 27.95
CA ILE A 97 -4.09 23.68 28.16
C ILE A 97 -2.75 24.23 28.69
N ASP A 98 -2.23 25.31 28.12
CA ASP A 98 -1.01 25.99 28.61
C ASP A 98 -1.16 26.40 30.09
N ALA A 99 -2.33 26.91 30.46
CA ALA A 99 -2.66 27.26 31.84
C ALA A 99 -2.91 26.03 32.76
N ARG A 100 -2.91 24.81 32.21
CA ARG A 100 -3.34 23.56 32.86
C ARG A 100 -4.77 23.64 33.43
N ASP A 101 -5.64 24.44 32.82
CA ASP A 101 -7.05 24.56 33.17
C ASP A 101 -7.88 23.55 32.37
N LEU A 102 -7.91 22.32 32.88
CA LEU A 102 -8.60 21.19 32.25
C LEU A 102 -10.11 21.44 32.10
N GLU A 103 -10.74 22.08 33.09
CA GLU A 103 -12.18 22.36 33.02
C GLU A 103 -12.50 23.42 31.95
N ALA A 104 -11.67 24.47 31.85
CA ALA A 104 -11.82 25.44 30.76
C ALA A 104 -11.63 24.76 29.39
N ALA A 105 -10.59 23.94 29.23
CA ALA A 105 -10.35 23.20 27.99
C ALA A 105 -11.56 22.35 27.59
N LEU A 106 -12.13 21.59 28.54
CA LEU A 106 -13.29 20.71 28.30
C LEU A 106 -14.58 21.49 28.04
N SER A 107 -14.77 22.67 28.64
CA SER A 107 -15.96 23.51 28.43
C SER A 107 -16.12 23.99 26.98
N MET A 108 -15.05 23.93 26.18
CA MET A 108 -15.04 24.32 24.78
C MET A 108 -15.41 23.18 23.83
N TRP A 109 -15.59 21.96 24.31
CA TRP A 109 -15.99 20.82 23.50
C TRP A 109 -17.51 20.64 23.44
N SER A 110 -18.02 20.20 22.28
CA SER A 110 -19.38 19.67 22.19
C SER A 110 -19.45 18.27 22.81
N GLU A 111 -20.58 17.91 23.39
CA GLU A 111 -20.83 16.52 23.82
C GLU A 111 -20.69 15.56 22.64
N GLY A 112 -19.90 14.50 22.80
CA GLY A 112 -19.59 13.55 21.72
C GLY A 112 -18.65 14.11 20.64
N GLY A 113 -18.01 15.26 20.88
CA GLY A 113 -16.98 15.78 19.99
C GLY A 113 -15.81 14.80 19.84
N HIS A 114 -15.19 14.73 18.67
CA HIS A 114 -14.22 13.69 18.33
C HIS A 114 -12.77 14.21 18.39
N GLU A 115 -11.96 13.63 19.27
CA GLU A 115 -10.52 13.89 19.35
C GLU A 115 -9.78 12.73 18.67
N HIS A 116 -9.03 13.06 17.62
CA HIS A 116 -8.29 12.09 16.84
C HIS A 116 -6.82 12.54 16.65
N VAL A 117 -5.96 12.05 17.55
CA VAL A 117 -4.50 12.19 17.44
C VAL A 117 -3.98 11.07 16.54
N ARG A 118 -3.58 11.43 15.32
CA ARG A 118 -3.29 10.48 14.24
C ARG A 118 -2.24 9.45 14.65
N GLY A 119 -2.65 8.18 14.66
CA GLY A 119 -1.78 7.04 15.02
C GLY A 119 -1.59 6.82 16.52
N GLN A 120 -2.27 7.57 17.38
CA GLN A 120 -2.15 7.47 18.84
C GLN A 120 -3.50 7.31 19.54
N ILE A 121 -4.45 8.22 19.32
CA ILE A 121 -5.68 8.33 20.11
C ILE A 121 -6.88 8.54 19.19
N ASP A 122 -7.97 7.86 19.52
CA ASP A 122 -9.28 8.03 18.91
C ASP A 122 -10.32 7.97 20.04
N THR A 123 -10.88 9.12 20.42
CA THR A 123 -11.73 9.23 21.62
C THR A 123 -12.77 10.33 21.52
N LEU A 124 -13.72 10.35 22.45
CA LEU A 124 -14.86 11.28 22.47
C LEU A 124 -14.83 12.20 23.69
N ALA A 125 -15.26 13.44 23.49
CA ALA A 125 -15.45 14.42 24.55
C ALA A 125 -16.77 14.18 25.33
N PRO A 126 -16.82 14.52 26.62
CA PRO A 126 -15.73 15.10 27.41
C PRO A 126 -14.79 14.07 28.05
N GLU A 127 -15.20 12.84 28.33
CA GLU A 127 -14.45 11.90 29.18
C GLU A 127 -13.11 11.46 28.55
N GLY A 128 -13.11 11.19 27.25
CA GLY A 128 -11.92 10.79 26.51
C GLY A 128 -10.89 11.91 26.42
N VAL A 129 -11.36 13.12 26.08
CA VAL A 129 -10.53 14.33 26.04
C VAL A 129 -9.98 14.66 27.43
N ARG A 130 -10.79 14.49 28.48
CA ARG A 130 -10.38 14.68 29.88
C ARG A 130 -9.24 13.76 30.26
N ALA A 131 -9.37 12.47 29.96
CA ALA A 131 -8.33 11.49 30.24
C ALA A 131 -7.03 11.80 29.47
N PHE A 132 -7.16 12.24 28.21
CA PHE A 132 -6.01 12.57 27.38
C PHE A 132 -5.25 13.82 27.85
N ILE A 133 -5.93 14.97 27.93
CA ILE A 133 -5.30 16.24 28.34
C ILE A 133 -4.84 16.15 29.80
N GLY A 134 -5.64 15.54 30.67
CA GLY A 134 -5.27 15.30 32.06
C GLY A 134 -3.99 14.48 32.18
N GLY A 135 -3.88 13.38 31.42
CA GLY A 135 -2.66 12.59 31.37
C GLY A 135 -1.43 13.36 30.88
N LEU A 136 -1.60 14.26 29.90
CA LEU A 136 -0.52 15.14 29.44
C LEU A 136 -0.05 16.10 30.55
N ILE A 137 -1.01 16.78 31.21
CA ILE A 137 -0.74 17.70 32.32
C ILE A 137 -0.05 16.97 33.47
N ASP A 138 -0.55 15.80 33.85
CA ASP A 138 -0.01 15.01 34.94
C ASP A 138 1.38 14.44 34.64
N ALA A 139 1.71 14.19 33.37
CA ALA A 139 3.02 13.67 32.99
C ALA A 139 4.07 14.77 32.73
N VAL A 140 3.62 15.98 32.40
CA VAL A 140 4.47 17.16 32.10
C VAL A 140 3.98 18.37 32.93
N PRO A 141 4.22 18.41 34.26
CA PRO A 141 3.62 19.42 35.14
C PRO A 141 4.09 20.86 34.83
N ASP A 142 5.26 21.00 34.21
CA ASP A 142 5.86 22.25 33.77
C ASP A 142 5.61 22.55 32.28
N LEU A 143 4.65 21.88 31.63
CA LEU A 143 4.37 22.09 30.20
C LEU A 143 4.11 23.55 29.86
N HIS A 144 4.62 24.01 28.73
CA HIS A 144 4.26 25.27 28.12
C HIS A 144 3.84 25.02 26.68
N MET A 145 2.68 25.51 26.29
CA MET A 145 2.10 25.35 24.96
C MET A 145 1.96 26.71 24.29
N GLU A 146 2.65 26.88 23.16
CA GLU A 146 2.65 28.08 22.34
C GLU A 146 1.88 27.83 21.04
N VAL A 147 0.92 28.70 20.71
CA VAL A 147 0.31 28.74 19.38
C VAL A 147 1.20 29.55 18.44
N VAL A 148 1.93 28.85 17.57
CA VAL A 148 2.90 29.43 16.61
C VAL A 148 2.18 30.16 15.48
N SER A 149 1.18 29.51 14.87
CA SER A 149 0.41 30.11 13.78
C SER A 149 -0.99 29.50 13.66
N THR A 150 -1.89 30.24 13.02
CA THR A 150 -3.28 29.82 12.76
C THR A 150 -3.67 30.09 11.32
N THR A 151 -4.56 29.26 10.77
CA THR A 151 -5.24 29.50 9.50
C THR A 151 -6.69 29.06 9.61
N THR A 152 -7.62 29.83 9.05
CA THR A 152 -9.04 29.51 9.15
C THR A 152 -9.77 29.54 7.82
N GLU A 153 -10.71 28.62 7.68
CA GLU A 153 -11.66 28.56 6.57
C GLU A 153 -13.02 28.10 7.11
N ALA A 154 -14.02 28.99 7.04
CA ALA A 154 -15.36 28.77 7.60
C ALA A 154 -15.32 28.30 9.08
N GLU A 155 -15.76 27.07 9.33
CA GLU A 155 -15.85 26.44 10.66
C GLU A 155 -14.54 25.78 11.10
N ARG A 156 -13.51 25.75 10.24
CA ARG A 156 -12.25 25.04 10.51
C ARG A 156 -11.13 25.99 10.85
N CYS A 157 -10.32 25.61 11.84
CA CYS A 157 -9.12 26.30 12.26
C CYS A 157 -7.94 25.32 12.32
N GLY A 158 -6.97 25.53 11.45
CA GLY A 158 -5.65 24.91 11.55
C GLY A 158 -4.79 25.66 12.57
N VAL A 159 -4.22 24.94 13.53
CA VAL A 159 -3.38 25.50 14.59
C VAL A 159 -2.04 24.80 14.59
N GLN A 160 -0.98 25.53 14.27
CA GLN A 160 0.39 25.08 14.50
C GLN A 160 0.79 25.46 15.92
N TRP A 161 1.29 24.51 16.67
CA TRP A 161 1.68 24.71 18.06
C TRP A 161 3.04 24.08 18.38
N ARG A 162 3.64 24.57 19.47
CA ARG A 162 4.87 24.05 20.07
C ARG A 162 4.62 23.81 21.55
N LEU A 163 5.01 22.65 22.04
CA LEU A 163 4.97 22.30 23.46
C LEU A 163 6.39 22.10 23.98
N THR A 164 6.72 22.69 25.12
CA THR A 164 7.96 22.40 25.86
C THR A 164 7.62 21.95 27.28
N GLY A 165 8.53 21.23 27.93
CA GLY A 165 8.38 20.85 29.33
C GLY A 165 9.33 19.73 29.72
N THR A 166 9.14 19.18 30.91
CA THR A 166 9.92 18.06 31.45
C THR A 166 8.99 16.88 31.68
N PHE A 167 9.27 15.76 31.03
CA PHE A 167 8.49 14.53 31.19
C PHE A 167 8.85 13.84 32.51
N ALA A 168 8.42 14.44 33.63
CA ALA A 168 8.82 14.10 35.00
C ALA A 168 7.65 14.10 36.00
N GLY A 169 6.41 14.17 35.53
CA GLY A 169 5.24 14.26 36.40
C GLY A 169 4.86 12.95 37.11
N PRO A 170 3.84 12.98 37.97
CA PRO A 170 3.34 11.79 38.65
C PRO A 170 2.52 10.84 37.77
N GLY A 171 2.04 11.28 36.60
CA GLY A 171 1.18 10.50 35.71
C GLY A 171 1.91 9.89 34.52
N GLU A 172 1.36 8.81 33.96
CA GLU A 172 1.80 8.27 32.67
C GLU A 172 1.13 9.00 31.52
N PHE A 173 1.84 9.12 30.39
CA PHE A 173 1.27 9.63 29.14
C PHE A 173 1.35 8.57 28.05
N ALA A 174 0.21 8.24 27.45
CA ALA A 174 0.09 7.18 26.43
C ALA A 174 0.71 5.82 26.86
N GLY A 175 0.61 5.49 28.16
CA GLY A 175 1.16 4.26 28.74
C GLY A 175 2.68 4.27 28.95
N VAL A 176 3.32 5.45 28.87
CA VAL A 176 4.75 5.62 29.13
C VAL A 176 4.94 6.38 30.44
N ALA A 177 5.77 5.82 31.31
CA ALA A 177 6.14 6.46 32.57
C ALA A 177 7.14 7.62 32.33
N PRO A 178 7.00 8.74 33.06
CA PRO A 178 7.92 9.88 33.00
C PRO A 178 9.39 9.49 33.20
N THR A 179 10.26 9.96 32.31
CA THR A 179 11.69 9.60 32.28
C THR A 179 12.61 10.66 32.87
N GLY A 180 12.07 11.83 33.22
CA GLY A 180 12.82 12.98 33.69
C GLY A 180 13.46 13.82 32.57
N MET A 181 13.20 13.49 31.31
CA MET A 181 13.84 14.14 30.17
C MET A 181 13.07 15.40 29.73
N PRO A 182 13.78 16.46 29.29
CA PRO A 182 13.13 17.59 28.65
C PRO A 182 12.55 17.17 27.30
N ILE A 183 11.39 17.73 26.99
CA ILE A 183 10.70 17.52 25.72
C ILE A 183 10.42 18.85 25.04
N GLU A 184 10.48 18.81 23.72
CA GLU A 184 10.08 19.89 22.82
C GLU A 184 9.38 19.23 21.64
N LEU A 185 8.08 19.47 21.54
CA LEU A 185 7.20 18.87 20.56
C LEU A 185 6.60 19.95 19.67
N GLU A 186 6.46 19.62 18.40
CA GLU A 186 5.71 20.43 17.44
C GLU A 186 4.53 19.61 16.94
N GLY A 187 3.44 20.31 16.66
CA GLY A 187 2.25 19.69 16.11
C GLY A 187 1.36 20.65 15.35
N PHE A 188 0.36 20.05 14.72
CA PHE A 188 -0.66 20.76 13.97
C PHE A 188 -2.03 20.12 14.20
N ASP A 189 -3.01 20.96 14.54
CA ASP A 189 -4.37 20.53 14.82
C ASP A 189 -5.33 21.17 13.83
N LEU A 190 -6.18 20.36 13.20
CA LEU A 190 -7.31 20.84 12.41
C LEU A 190 -8.59 20.73 13.24
N ILE A 191 -8.99 21.85 13.84
CA ILE A 191 -10.13 21.94 14.74
C ILE A 191 -11.37 22.39 13.93
N THR A 192 -12.47 21.64 14.04
CA THR A 192 -13.78 22.05 13.52
C THR A 192 -14.65 22.59 14.66
N VAL A 193 -15.08 23.84 14.53
CA VAL A 193 -15.86 24.57 15.53
C VAL A 193 -17.24 24.94 14.99
N ARG A 194 -18.30 24.55 15.69
CA ARG A 194 -19.70 24.92 15.38
C ARG A 194 -20.39 25.41 16.62
N ASP A 195 -21.21 26.44 16.47
CA ASP A 195 -21.95 27.05 17.58
C ASP A 195 -21.07 27.43 18.79
N GLY A 196 -19.79 27.73 18.53
CA GLY A 196 -18.80 28.10 19.55
C GLY A 196 -18.15 26.91 20.28
N LEU A 197 -18.43 25.67 19.88
CA LEU A 197 -17.91 24.44 20.47
C LEU A 197 -17.08 23.64 19.47
N ILE A 198 -16.05 22.96 19.97
CA ILE A 198 -15.21 22.03 19.22
C ILE A 198 -15.99 20.74 19.01
N HIS A 199 -16.28 20.45 17.74
CA HIS A 199 -16.92 19.20 17.33
C HIS A 199 -15.92 18.12 16.93
N SER A 200 -14.77 18.51 16.39
CA SER A 200 -13.70 17.56 16.09
C SER A 200 -12.34 18.23 16.11
N ASN A 201 -11.32 17.45 16.44
CA ASN A 201 -9.92 17.82 16.33
C ASN A 201 -9.14 16.68 15.67
N ASP A 202 -8.53 16.96 14.52
CA ASP A 202 -7.58 16.08 13.85
C ASP A 202 -6.15 16.56 14.13
N ALA A 203 -5.49 15.95 15.11
CA ALA A 203 -4.18 16.34 15.59
C ALA A 203 -3.05 15.50 14.98
N PHE A 204 -1.98 16.18 14.56
CA PHE A 204 -0.76 15.61 14.00
C PHE A 204 0.43 16.05 14.86
N THR A 205 1.05 15.10 15.57
CA THR A 205 2.13 15.39 16.54
C THR A 205 3.41 14.64 16.16
N ASP A 206 4.57 15.28 16.32
CA ASP A 206 5.88 14.64 16.11
C ASP A 206 6.20 13.57 17.18
N SER A 207 5.59 12.41 16.99
CA SER A 207 5.65 11.26 17.90
C SER A 207 7.04 10.62 17.96
N MET A 208 7.78 10.68 16.85
CA MET A 208 9.12 10.10 16.77
C MET A 208 10.15 10.95 17.49
N THR A 209 10.02 12.29 17.44
CA THR A 209 10.86 13.18 18.24
C THR A 209 10.58 13.00 19.73
N PHE A 210 9.31 12.90 20.15
CA PHE A 210 8.95 12.55 21.53
C PHE A 210 9.63 11.24 21.97
N ALA A 211 9.46 10.17 21.20
CA ALA A 211 10.04 8.86 21.50
C ALA A 211 11.57 8.89 21.64
N ARG A 212 12.26 9.72 20.85
CA ARG A 212 13.72 9.90 20.97
C ARG A 212 14.11 10.72 22.19
N GLN A 213 13.40 11.82 22.47
CA GLN A 213 13.69 12.71 23.61
C GLN A 213 13.54 11.99 24.96
N ILE A 214 12.52 11.14 25.10
CA ILE A 214 12.30 10.36 26.33
C ILE A 214 13.16 9.09 26.40
N GLY A 215 13.94 8.78 25.36
CA GLY A 215 14.87 7.64 25.33
C GLY A 215 14.27 6.30 24.91
N MET A 216 13.02 6.26 24.42
CA MET A 216 12.39 5.03 23.89
C MET A 216 13.02 4.61 22.55
N MET A 217 13.49 5.57 21.76
CA MET A 217 14.18 5.33 20.48
C MET A 217 15.61 5.90 20.51
N PRO A 218 16.57 5.28 19.80
CA PRO A 218 17.89 5.85 19.65
C PRO A 218 17.85 7.24 18.99
N ALA A 219 18.78 8.11 19.38
CA ALA A 219 18.95 9.41 18.75
C ALA A 219 19.17 9.27 17.23
N GLN A 220 18.60 10.19 16.46
CA GLN A 220 18.70 10.20 15.02
C GLN A 220 20.16 10.32 14.58
N GLY A 221 20.58 9.47 13.63
CA GLY A 221 21.94 9.39 13.14
C GLY A 221 22.94 8.71 14.09
N SER A 222 22.51 8.25 15.27
CA SER A 222 23.39 7.58 16.23
C SER A 222 23.85 6.20 15.74
N SER A 223 24.99 5.75 16.26
CA SER A 223 25.49 4.39 16.01
C SER A 223 24.54 3.29 16.54
N ALA A 224 23.71 3.61 17.53
CA ALA A 224 22.65 2.72 18.01
C ALA A 224 21.50 2.59 17.01
N GLU A 225 21.03 3.70 16.41
CA GLU A 225 20.02 3.68 15.34
C GLU A 225 20.54 2.88 14.13
N GLN A 226 21.77 3.15 13.68
CA GLN A 226 22.38 2.45 12.55
C GLN A 226 22.49 0.94 12.78
N ARG A 227 22.85 0.51 13.99
CA ARG A 227 22.90 -0.92 14.35
C ARG A 227 21.51 -1.55 14.35
N MET A 228 20.51 -0.86 14.89
CA MET A 228 19.12 -1.30 14.88
C MET A 228 18.60 -1.46 13.45
N THR A 229 18.80 -0.46 12.59
CA THR A 229 18.46 -0.50 11.16
C THR A 229 19.20 -1.62 10.44
N GLY A 230 20.51 -1.80 10.71
CA GLY A 230 21.31 -2.88 10.14
C GLY A 230 20.77 -4.27 10.51
N ALA A 231 20.42 -4.48 11.78
CA ALA A 231 19.82 -5.72 12.25
C ALA A 231 18.43 -5.97 11.62
N PHE A 232 17.60 -4.94 11.52
CA PHE A 232 16.30 -5.02 10.84
C PHE A 232 16.46 -5.39 9.36
N ASN A 233 17.41 -4.78 8.66
CA ASN A 233 17.69 -5.06 7.25
C ASN A 233 18.27 -6.48 7.05
N ALA A 234 19.12 -6.94 7.97
CA ALA A 234 19.62 -8.32 7.95
C ALA A 234 18.48 -9.33 8.14
N LYS A 235 17.61 -9.11 9.13
CA LYS A 235 16.40 -9.92 9.35
C LYS A 235 15.51 -9.94 8.11
N THR A 236 15.27 -8.77 7.53
CA THR A 236 14.45 -8.63 6.32
C THR A 236 15.02 -9.47 5.17
N ARG A 237 16.32 -9.35 4.88
CA ARG A 237 17.00 -10.15 3.84
C ARG A 237 16.90 -11.66 4.06
N LEU A 238 17.08 -12.11 5.31
CA LEU A 238 16.94 -13.53 5.67
C LEU A 238 15.50 -14.02 5.50
N THR A 239 14.50 -13.22 5.87
CA THR A 239 13.09 -13.59 5.72
C THR A 239 12.61 -13.51 4.27
N SER A 240 13.17 -12.61 3.45
CA SER A 240 12.85 -12.54 2.02
C SER A 240 13.47 -13.69 1.23
N SER A 241 14.66 -14.19 1.61
CA SER A 241 15.27 -15.35 0.95
C SER A 241 14.56 -16.68 1.26
N LEU A 242 13.70 -16.71 2.29
CA LEU A 242 12.86 -17.86 2.64
C LEU A 242 11.45 -17.78 2.04
N GLY A 243 11.14 -16.71 1.30
CA GLY A 243 9.85 -16.54 0.62
C GLY A 243 9.73 -17.35 -0.68
N PRO A 244 8.56 -17.32 -1.34
CA PRO A 244 8.40 -17.75 -2.73
C PRO A 244 9.56 -17.23 -3.58
N GLY A 245 10.13 -18.07 -4.43
CA GLY A 245 11.25 -17.70 -5.28
C GLY A 245 10.94 -16.45 -6.11
N ASP A 246 11.98 -15.72 -6.51
CA ASP A 246 11.84 -14.59 -7.44
C ASP A 246 11.03 -15.01 -8.68
N ALA A 247 10.21 -14.09 -9.17
CA ALA A 247 9.36 -14.32 -10.33
C ALA A 247 10.18 -14.78 -11.54
N LYS A 248 9.93 -16.00 -12.00
CA LYS A 248 10.66 -16.66 -13.10
C LYS A 248 9.98 -16.36 -14.42
N LEU A 249 10.75 -16.01 -15.45
CA LEU A 249 10.21 -15.84 -16.80
C LEU A 249 9.76 -17.20 -17.34
N VAL A 250 8.52 -17.28 -17.83
CA VAL A 250 7.95 -18.52 -18.40
C VAL A 250 7.64 -18.37 -19.90
N ALA A 251 7.37 -17.15 -20.34
CA ALA A 251 7.24 -16.78 -21.75
C ALA A 251 7.52 -15.28 -21.90
N GLN A 252 7.59 -14.76 -23.13
CA GLN A 252 7.79 -13.33 -23.35
C GLN A 252 6.68 -12.52 -22.66
N GLY A 253 7.07 -11.58 -21.80
CA GLY A 253 6.14 -10.74 -21.02
C GLY A 253 5.36 -11.49 -19.94
N VAL A 254 5.72 -12.73 -19.60
CA VAL A 254 5.00 -13.55 -18.60
C VAL A 254 5.97 -14.15 -17.60
N TRP A 255 5.71 -13.90 -16.31
CA TRP A 255 6.47 -14.47 -15.21
C TRP A 255 5.58 -15.25 -14.27
N VAL A 256 6.15 -16.18 -13.51
CA VAL A 256 5.44 -16.93 -12.45
C VAL A 256 6.11 -16.71 -11.10
N VAL A 257 5.31 -16.43 -10.08
CA VAL A 257 5.68 -16.56 -8.67
C VAL A 257 5.02 -17.82 -8.14
N GLN A 258 5.82 -18.79 -7.72
CA GLN A 258 5.33 -20.05 -7.15
C GLN A 258 5.56 -20.09 -5.65
N GLY A 259 4.49 -20.33 -4.88
CA GLY A 259 4.52 -20.25 -3.41
C GLY A 259 4.06 -21.51 -2.68
N GLN A 260 4.10 -21.48 -1.35
CA GLN A 260 3.69 -22.58 -0.47
C GLN A 260 2.58 -22.11 0.48
N PRO A 261 1.68 -23.00 0.94
CA PRO A 261 1.60 -24.43 0.61
C PRO A 261 0.99 -24.68 -0.78
N GLY A 262 1.20 -25.89 -1.32
CA GLY A 262 0.52 -26.35 -2.53
C GLY A 262 1.15 -25.91 -3.85
N ARG A 263 2.31 -25.24 -3.85
CA ARG A 263 3.00 -24.80 -5.08
C ARG A 263 2.09 -23.96 -6.02
N CYS A 264 1.22 -23.15 -5.42
CA CYS A 264 0.30 -22.27 -6.16
C CYS A 264 1.09 -21.30 -7.05
N ASN A 265 0.62 -21.11 -8.27
CA ASN A 265 1.18 -20.22 -9.27
C ASN A 265 0.40 -18.90 -9.28
N VAL A 266 1.15 -17.80 -9.36
CA VAL A 266 0.61 -16.48 -9.70
C VAL A 266 1.39 -15.99 -10.90
N PHE A 267 0.68 -15.78 -12.01
CA PHE A 267 1.29 -15.28 -13.24
C PHE A 267 1.25 -13.76 -13.25
N LEU A 268 2.37 -13.13 -13.61
CA LEU A 268 2.50 -11.71 -13.84
C LEU A 268 2.61 -11.52 -15.35
N ILE A 269 1.61 -10.92 -15.97
CA ILE A 269 1.53 -10.67 -17.40
C ILE A 269 1.78 -9.20 -17.64
N GLU A 270 2.74 -8.85 -18.48
CA GLU A 270 3.04 -7.48 -18.86
C GLU A 270 1.80 -6.78 -19.44
N ASP A 271 1.45 -5.62 -18.89
CA ASP A 271 0.23 -4.91 -19.24
C ASP A 271 0.40 -3.40 -19.04
N GLU A 272 0.37 -2.64 -20.14
CA GLU A 272 0.37 -1.17 -20.16
C GLU A 272 1.49 -0.50 -19.33
N GLY A 273 2.67 -1.12 -19.18
CA GLY A 273 3.77 -0.61 -18.34
C GLY A 273 3.68 -0.98 -16.85
N GLY A 274 2.78 -1.91 -16.51
CA GLY A 274 2.71 -2.63 -15.24
C GLY A 274 2.49 -4.12 -15.52
N VAL A 275 1.80 -4.81 -14.61
CA VAL A 275 1.38 -6.20 -14.80
C VAL A 275 -0.09 -6.45 -14.44
N THR A 276 -0.75 -7.29 -15.22
CA THR A 276 -1.97 -7.99 -14.82
C THR A 276 -1.58 -9.31 -14.15
N LEU A 277 -2.16 -9.60 -12.98
CA LEU A 277 -2.01 -10.92 -12.38
C LEU A 277 -3.06 -11.89 -12.95
N PHE A 278 -2.64 -13.12 -13.25
CA PHE A 278 -3.57 -14.23 -13.44
C PHE A 278 -3.40 -15.23 -12.29
N ASP A 279 -4.52 -15.47 -11.60
CA ASP A 279 -4.60 -15.92 -10.21
C ASP A 279 -3.88 -14.99 -9.22
N ALA A 280 -4.15 -15.22 -7.93
CA ALA A 280 -3.57 -14.48 -6.82
C ALA A 280 -2.97 -15.39 -5.75
N GLY A 281 -2.97 -16.71 -5.92
CA GLY A 281 -2.27 -17.65 -5.06
C GLY A 281 -2.69 -17.59 -3.57
N ALA A 282 -1.92 -18.27 -2.73
CA ALA A 282 -2.17 -18.35 -1.29
C ALA A 282 -1.83 -17.03 -0.56
N ARG A 283 -2.53 -16.71 0.53
CA ARG A 283 -2.25 -15.53 1.39
C ARG A 283 -0.78 -15.40 1.79
N THR A 284 -0.09 -16.50 2.06
CA THR A 284 1.36 -16.53 2.36
C THR A 284 2.23 -15.89 1.28
N MET A 285 1.74 -15.83 0.04
CA MET A 285 2.45 -15.29 -1.11
C MET A 285 2.35 -13.76 -1.23
N THR A 286 1.53 -13.09 -0.39
CA THR A 286 1.19 -11.67 -0.55
C THR A 286 2.43 -10.79 -0.74
N ARG A 287 3.45 -10.98 0.10
CA ARG A 287 4.69 -10.19 0.03
C ARG A 287 5.48 -10.45 -1.25
N ALA A 288 5.60 -11.70 -1.67
CA ALA A 288 6.35 -12.07 -2.86
C ALA A 288 5.67 -11.56 -4.13
N VAL A 289 4.35 -11.73 -4.24
CA VAL A 289 3.54 -11.25 -5.35
C VAL A 289 3.58 -9.72 -5.43
N ALA A 290 3.33 -9.02 -4.31
CA ALA A 290 3.40 -7.56 -4.27
C ALA A 290 4.78 -7.03 -4.67
N SER A 291 5.84 -7.67 -4.17
CA SER A 291 7.22 -7.30 -4.49
C SER A 291 7.57 -7.56 -5.96
N ALA A 292 7.13 -8.70 -6.51
CA ALA A 292 7.34 -9.05 -7.91
C ALA A 292 6.58 -8.13 -8.88
N GLY A 293 5.36 -7.72 -8.52
CA GLY A 293 4.58 -6.74 -9.26
C GLY A 293 5.18 -5.33 -9.18
N ALA A 294 5.61 -4.88 -8.00
CA ALA A 294 6.28 -3.58 -7.83
C ALA A 294 7.56 -3.47 -8.67
N ARG A 295 8.36 -4.54 -8.76
CA ARG A 295 9.56 -4.59 -9.65
C ARG A 295 9.23 -4.51 -11.14
N ARG A 296 7.96 -4.67 -11.53
CA ARG A 296 7.48 -4.71 -12.91
C ARG A 296 6.50 -3.59 -13.23
N GLY A 297 6.63 -2.43 -12.58
CA GLY A 297 5.79 -1.26 -12.86
C GLY A 297 4.46 -1.22 -12.10
N GLY A 298 4.27 -2.13 -11.13
CA GLY A 298 3.07 -2.19 -10.30
C GLY A 298 1.97 -3.09 -10.87
N ILE A 299 1.07 -3.53 -9.99
CA ILE A 299 -0.05 -4.40 -10.35
C ILE A 299 -1.23 -3.53 -10.82
N ARG A 300 -1.69 -3.75 -12.05
CA ARG A 300 -2.81 -3.01 -12.67
C ARG A 300 -4.16 -3.57 -12.29
N ARG A 301 -4.27 -4.89 -12.32
CA ARG A 301 -5.48 -5.66 -12.01
C ARG A 301 -5.12 -7.10 -11.68
N VAL A 302 -6.07 -7.81 -11.11
CA VAL A 302 -6.00 -9.25 -10.85
C VAL A 302 -7.14 -9.91 -11.62
N VAL A 303 -6.84 -10.95 -12.39
CA VAL A 303 -7.83 -11.85 -13.00
C VAL A 303 -7.76 -13.16 -12.24
N LEU A 304 -8.82 -13.51 -11.52
CA LEU A 304 -8.92 -14.80 -10.87
C LEU A 304 -9.39 -15.83 -11.89
N GLY A 305 -8.66 -16.94 -11.99
CA GLY A 305 -9.11 -18.12 -12.73
C GLY A 305 -10.35 -18.71 -12.09
N HIS A 306 -10.41 -18.74 -10.76
CA HIS A 306 -11.58 -19.12 -9.97
C HIS A 306 -11.49 -18.62 -8.52
N GLY A 307 -12.55 -18.83 -7.73
CA GLY A 307 -12.76 -18.25 -6.40
C GLY A 307 -12.20 -19.05 -5.22
N HIS A 308 -11.43 -20.12 -5.41
CA HIS A 308 -10.85 -20.87 -4.29
C HIS A 308 -9.84 -20.04 -3.50
N THR A 309 -9.74 -20.32 -2.19
CA THR A 309 -8.97 -19.49 -1.24
C THR A 309 -7.47 -19.49 -1.52
N ASP A 310 -6.94 -20.55 -2.13
CA ASP A 310 -5.56 -20.69 -2.57
C ASP A 310 -5.26 -20.06 -3.93
N HIS A 311 -6.29 -19.54 -4.63
CA HIS A 311 -6.14 -18.76 -5.86
C HIS A 311 -6.53 -17.30 -5.70
N ARG A 312 -7.35 -16.93 -4.70
CA ARG A 312 -7.67 -15.52 -4.39
C ARG A 312 -6.91 -14.94 -3.20
N GLY A 313 -6.12 -15.75 -2.50
CA GLY A 313 -5.58 -15.47 -1.17
C GLY A 313 -4.73 -14.21 -1.02
N THR A 314 -4.04 -13.74 -2.05
CA THR A 314 -3.32 -12.44 -1.95
C THR A 314 -4.16 -11.23 -2.34
N ALA A 315 -5.20 -11.42 -3.16
CA ALA A 315 -5.94 -10.34 -3.80
C ALA A 315 -6.49 -9.27 -2.82
N PRO A 316 -7.06 -9.62 -1.64
CA PRO A 316 -7.56 -8.62 -0.69
C PRO A 316 -6.52 -7.60 -0.19
N ARG A 317 -5.22 -7.93 -0.30
CA ARG A 317 -4.12 -7.11 0.24
C ARG A 317 -3.34 -6.34 -0.82
N LEU A 318 -3.66 -6.53 -2.10
CA LEU A 318 -2.92 -5.90 -3.20
C LEU A 318 -3.45 -4.52 -3.58
N GLY A 319 -4.71 -4.20 -3.24
CA GLY A 319 -5.32 -2.90 -3.55
C GLY A 319 -5.55 -2.64 -5.04
N ALA A 320 -5.53 -3.68 -5.88
CA ALA A 320 -5.80 -3.62 -7.31
C ALA A 320 -7.23 -4.09 -7.63
N PRO A 321 -7.87 -3.59 -8.70
CA PRO A 321 -9.17 -4.09 -9.14
C PRO A 321 -9.09 -5.57 -9.49
N VAL A 322 -10.10 -6.33 -9.07
CA VAL A 322 -10.16 -7.79 -9.26
C VAL A 322 -11.29 -8.14 -10.20
N LEU A 323 -11.00 -8.99 -11.18
CA LEU A 323 -11.93 -9.49 -12.17
C LEU A 323 -11.99 -11.02 -12.05
N CYS A 324 -13.17 -11.59 -12.31
CA CYS A 324 -13.37 -13.02 -12.43
C CYS A 324 -14.56 -13.29 -13.36
N HIS A 325 -14.89 -14.56 -13.59
CA HIS A 325 -16.13 -14.93 -14.24
C HIS A 325 -17.36 -14.57 -13.38
N PRO A 326 -18.52 -14.22 -13.96
CA PRO A 326 -19.74 -13.93 -13.20
C PRO A 326 -20.11 -15.02 -12.17
N ASP A 327 -19.96 -16.29 -12.52
CA ASP A 327 -20.30 -17.41 -11.63
C ASP A 327 -19.29 -17.63 -10.48
N GLU A 328 -18.14 -16.95 -10.52
CA GLU A 328 -17.12 -16.99 -9.47
C GLU A 328 -17.25 -15.84 -8.46
N VAL A 329 -18.15 -14.87 -8.70
CA VAL A 329 -18.33 -13.71 -7.80
C VAL A 329 -18.71 -14.15 -6.39
N GLU A 330 -19.65 -15.09 -6.27
CA GLU A 330 -20.10 -15.61 -4.96
C GLU A 330 -18.94 -16.25 -4.16
N ASP A 331 -18.07 -16.98 -4.85
CA ASP A 331 -16.94 -17.66 -4.22
C ASP A 331 -15.80 -16.69 -3.88
N ALA A 332 -15.51 -15.75 -4.77
CA ALA A 332 -14.46 -14.75 -4.57
C ALA A 332 -14.81 -13.73 -3.47
N GLU A 333 -16.07 -13.28 -3.41
CA GLU A 333 -16.56 -12.35 -2.38
C GLU A 333 -16.99 -13.05 -1.08
N GLY A 334 -17.02 -14.39 -1.06
CA GLY A 334 -17.54 -15.13 0.07
C GLY A 334 -16.95 -16.52 0.21
N SER A 335 -17.62 -17.50 -0.41
CA SER A 335 -17.57 -18.91 -0.03
C SER A 335 -16.17 -19.55 -0.14
N GLY A 336 -15.35 -19.13 -1.10
CA GLY A 336 -14.03 -19.72 -1.33
C GLY A 336 -14.08 -21.17 -1.83
N GLY A 337 -15.16 -21.61 -2.49
CA GLY A 337 -15.42 -22.99 -2.92
C GLY A 337 -16.24 -23.82 -1.94
N PHE A 338 -16.35 -23.39 -0.69
CA PHE A 338 -17.04 -24.16 0.36
C PHE A 338 -18.54 -24.34 0.13
N ARG A 339 -19.18 -23.58 -0.77
CA ARG A 339 -20.61 -23.73 -1.06
C ARG A 339 -20.95 -25.02 -1.82
N TYR A 340 -20.02 -25.56 -2.60
CA TYR A 340 -20.22 -26.81 -3.36
C TYR A 340 -19.34 -27.96 -2.89
N TRP A 341 -18.31 -27.70 -2.09
CA TRP A 341 -17.59 -28.78 -1.41
C TRP A 341 -18.44 -29.47 -0.35
N PRO A 342 -18.19 -30.77 -0.06
CA PRO A 342 -18.89 -31.47 1.01
C PRO A 342 -18.74 -30.75 2.36
N ALA A 343 -19.84 -30.63 3.12
CA ALA A 343 -19.85 -29.93 4.39
C ALA A 343 -18.79 -30.49 5.36
N GLY A 344 -17.86 -29.63 5.79
CA GLY A 344 -16.74 -30.02 6.65
C GLY A 344 -15.73 -30.95 5.98
N LEU A 345 -15.71 -31.00 4.64
CA LEU A 345 -14.86 -31.83 3.79
C LEU A 345 -15.01 -33.32 4.12
N GLN A 346 -16.26 -33.75 4.28
CA GLN A 346 -16.62 -35.17 4.37
C GLN A 346 -16.11 -35.90 3.14
N GLY A 347 -15.34 -36.97 3.36
CA GLY A 347 -14.56 -37.66 2.33
C GLY A 347 -13.06 -37.69 2.65
N LEU A 348 -12.56 -36.71 3.40
CA LEU A 348 -11.17 -36.69 3.88
C LEU A 348 -11.00 -37.35 5.26
N PRO A 349 -9.84 -37.99 5.53
CA PRO A 349 -9.47 -38.45 6.87
C PRO A 349 -9.52 -37.33 7.91
N PHE A 350 -9.87 -37.64 9.16
CA PHE A 350 -10.01 -36.63 10.23
C PHE A 350 -8.77 -35.73 10.39
N GLY A 351 -7.56 -36.30 10.40
CA GLY A 351 -6.32 -35.52 10.50
C GLY A 351 -6.15 -34.54 9.33
N MET A 352 -6.49 -34.95 8.11
CA MET A 352 -6.44 -34.07 6.93
C MET A 352 -7.48 -32.95 7.00
N ARG A 353 -8.70 -33.22 7.49
CA ARG A 353 -9.72 -32.17 7.71
C ARG A 353 -9.24 -31.10 8.67
N GLN A 354 -8.59 -31.50 9.77
CA GLN A 354 -8.05 -30.56 10.74
C GLN A 354 -6.88 -29.75 10.16
N MET A 355 -5.98 -30.40 9.41
CA MET A 355 -4.89 -29.73 8.71
C MET A 355 -5.42 -28.71 7.70
N HIS A 356 -6.39 -29.11 6.88
CA HIS A 356 -7.00 -28.26 5.86
C HIS A 356 -7.65 -27.02 6.48
N ARG A 357 -8.40 -27.16 7.59
CA ARG A 357 -8.96 -26.01 8.33
C ARG A 357 -7.89 -25.03 8.81
N LEU A 358 -6.75 -25.54 9.27
CA LEU A 358 -5.62 -24.69 9.68
C LEU A 358 -4.97 -24.00 8.47
N MET A 359 -4.76 -24.73 7.37
CA MET A 359 -4.18 -24.19 6.14
C MET A 359 -5.05 -23.10 5.53
N HIS A 360 -6.38 -23.29 5.44
CA HIS A 360 -7.31 -22.24 5.02
C HIS A 360 -7.15 -20.98 5.88
N ARG A 361 -7.23 -21.11 7.21
CA ARG A 361 -7.18 -19.96 8.12
C ARG A 361 -5.85 -19.19 8.10
N TYR A 362 -4.73 -19.90 7.99
CA TYR A 362 -3.40 -19.31 8.22
C TYR A 362 -2.53 -19.18 6.98
N ALA A 363 -2.81 -19.94 5.93
CA ALA A 363 -1.92 -20.05 4.77
C ALA A 363 -2.58 -19.65 3.44
N TRP A 364 -3.75 -20.18 3.15
CA TRP A 364 -4.43 -19.96 1.87
C TRP A 364 -5.33 -18.73 1.89
N ASP A 365 -6.28 -18.65 2.81
CA ASP A 365 -7.35 -17.64 2.75
C ASP A 365 -6.88 -16.24 3.19
N GLY A 366 -6.99 -15.30 2.25
CA GLY A 366 -6.77 -13.86 2.45
C GLY A 366 -7.98 -13.12 3.02
N GLY A 367 -9.15 -13.75 2.99
CA GLY A 367 -10.47 -13.17 3.18
C GLY A 367 -11.19 -12.90 1.85
N PRO A 368 -12.51 -12.62 1.90
CA PRO A 368 -13.29 -12.06 0.79
C PRO A 368 -12.56 -10.96 0.00
N VAL A 369 -12.70 -10.98 -1.32
CA VAL A 369 -12.19 -9.90 -2.19
C VAL A 369 -13.33 -9.35 -3.03
N LYS A 370 -13.49 -8.03 -3.03
CA LYS A 370 -14.54 -7.36 -3.80
C LYS A 370 -14.22 -7.42 -5.30
N ILE A 371 -15.18 -7.89 -6.09
CA ILE A 371 -15.05 -7.96 -7.54
C ILE A 371 -15.39 -6.60 -8.16
N SER A 372 -14.49 -6.13 -9.01
CA SER A 372 -14.55 -4.82 -9.67
C SER A 372 -15.16 -4.90 -11.08
N GLY A 373 -15.18 -6.08 -11.68
CA GLY A 373 -15.75 -6.35 -13.00
C GLY A 373 -15.69 -7.83 -13.33
N THR A 374 -16.34 -8.23 -14.41
CA THR A 374 -16.41 -9.64 -14.84
C THR A 374 -15.84 -9.85 -16.22
N LEU A 375 -15.39 -11.07 -16.51
CA LEU A 375 -14.90 -11.52 -17.82
C LEU A 375 -15.67 -12.77 -18.26
N ALA A 376 -15.87 -12.95 -19.57
CA ALA A 376 -16.51 -14.10 -20.18
C ALA A 376 -15.65 -14.71 -21.30
N GLU A 377 -16.04 -15.88 -21.82
CA GLU A 377 -15.41 -16.49 -23.00
C GLU A 377 -15.18 -15.47 -24.12
N GLY A 378 -13.94 -15.40 -24.61
CA GLY A 378 -13.57 -14.58 -25.76
C GLY A 378 -13.14 -13.15 -25.42
N ASP A 379 -13.35 -12.67 -24.20
CA ASP A 379 -12.82 -11.38 -23.76
C ASP A 379 -11.28 -11.35 -23.84
N GLU A 380 -10.71 -10.16 -24.04
CA GLU A 380 -9.25 -9.98 -24.08
C GLU A 380 -8.73 -9.27 -22.83
N VAL A 381 -7.62 -9.78 -22.28
CA VAL A 381 -6.93 -9.18 -21.15
C VAL A 381 -5.41 -9.37 -21.28
N ALA A 382 -4.66 -8.27 -21.22
CA ALA A 382 -3.19 -8.27 -21.28
C ALA A 382 -2.59 -9.10 -22.45
N GLY A 383 -3.26 -9.08 -23.62
CA GLY A 383 -2.84 -9.83 -24.80
C GLY A 383 -3.17 -11.33 -24.78
N PHE A 384 -4.05 -11.76 -23.87
CA PHE A 384 -4.62 -13.11 -23.81
C PHE A 384 -6.12 -13.06 -24.08
N ARG A 385 -6.65 -14.11 -24.69
CA ARG A 385 -8.08 -14.39 -24.79
C ARG A 385 -8.53 -15.23 -23.60
N VAL A 386 -9.63 -14.85 -22.96
CA VAL A 386 -10.28 -15.61 -21.90
C VAL A 386 -10.95 -16.85 -22.48
N ILE A 387 -10.74 -18.00 -21.85
CA ILE A 387 -11.39 -19.27 -22.18
C ILE A 387 -12.06 -19.83 -20.93
N GLU A 388 -13.34 -20.16 -21.00
CA GLU A 388 -14.08 -20.84 -19.95
C GLU A 388 -13.67 -22.32 -19.87
N LEU A 389 -13.33 -22.76 -18.67
CA LEU A 389 -12.88 -24.10 -18.31
C LEU A 389 -13.64 -24.61 -17.07
N PRO A 390 -14.99 -24.58 -17.06
CA PRO A 390 -15.78 -24.91 -15.89
C PRO A 390 -15.63 -26.37 -15.47
N GLY A 391 -15.94 -26.66 -14.21
CA GLY A 391 -16.00 -28.01 -13.65
C GLY A 391 -15.24 -28.15 -12.34
N HIS A 392 -14.00 -27.65 -12.25
CA HIS A 392 -13.35 -27.54 -10.94
C HIS A 392 -14.08 -26.50 -10.09
N ALA A 393 -14.31 -25.33 -10.68
CA ALA A 393 -15.24 -24.30 -10.21
C ALA A 393 -16.26 -23.98 -11.32
N PRO A 394 -17.47 -23.52 -11.00
CA PRO A 394 -18.55 -23.35 -11.98
C PRO A 394 -18.25 -22.31 -13.06
N GLY A 395 -17.50 -21.26 -12.73
CA GLY A 395 -17.07 -20.22 -13.65
C GLY A 395 -15.55 -20.18 -13.84
N GLN A 396 -14.86 -21.31 -13.70
CA GLN A 396 -13.41 -21.32 -13.89
C GLN A 396 -13.04 -20.82 -15.30
N ILE A 397 -12.08 -19.90 -15.39
CA ILE A 397 -11.51 -19.40 -16.63
C ILE A 397 -10.00 -19.67 -16.71
N GLY A 398 -9.51 -19.87 -17.92
CA GLY A 398 -8.11 -19.84 -18.30
C GLY A 398 -7.81 -18.68 -19.26
N LEU A 399 -6.54 -18.46 -19.53
CA LEU A 399 -6.05 -17.49 -20.50
C LEU A 399 -5.28 -18.20 -21.62
N TRP A 400 -5.64 -17.88 -22.86
CA TRP A 400 -5.02 -18.41 -24.07
C TRP A 400 -4.32 -17.30 -24.87
N ARG A 401 -3.08 -17.55 -25.31
CA ARG A 401 -2.33 -16.65 -26.17
C ARG A 401 -1.90 -17.34 -27.44
N GLU A 402 -2.45 -16.87 -28.56
CA GLU A 402 -2.25 -17.52 -29.86
C GLU A 402 -0.80 -17.44 -30.35
N GLN A 403 -0.13 -16.29 -30.17
CA GLN A 403 1.19 -16.05 -30.79
C GLN A 403 2.29 -17.02 -30.36
N ASP A 404 2.20 -17.58 -29.16
CA ASP A 404 3.16 -18.54 -28.61
C ASP A 404 2.49 -19.78 -28.02
N ARG A 405 1.20 -19.99 -28.35
CA ARG A 405 0.39 -21.14 -27.95
C ARG A 405 0.45 -21.45 -26.45
N LEU A 406 0.51 -20.39 -25.64
CA LEU A 406 0.60 -20.47 -24.18
C LEU A 406 -0.79 -20.52 -23.58
N ALA A 407 -1.04 -21.55 -22.77
CA ALA A 407 -2.23 -21.66 -21.93
C ALA A 407 -1.88 -21.48 -20.44
N LEU A 408 -2.60 -20.60 -19.76
CA LEU A 408 -2.62 -20.50 -18.30
C LEU A 408 -4.00 -20.96 -17.84
N SER A 409 -4.10 -22.12 -17.19
CA SER A 409 -5.39 -22.83 -17.07
C SER A 409 -6.01 -22.80 -15.69
N SER A 410 -5.37 -22.13 -14.71
CA SER A 410 -5.72 -22.28 -13.29
C SER A 410 -5.89 -23.78 -12.97
N ASP A 411 -6.93 -24.16 -12.23
CA ASP A 411 -7.12 -25.53 -11.76
C ASP A 411 -7.87 -26.45 -12.74
N CYS A 412 -7.79 -26.17 -14.05
CA CYS A 412 -8.34 -27.08 -15.07
C CYS A 412 -7.72 -28.49 -15.00
N PHE A 413 -6.44 -28.60 -14.63
CA PHE A 413 -5.73 -29.86 -14.39
C PHE A 413 -4.59 -29.63 -13.40
N TYR A 414 -4.10 -30.69 -12.77
CA TYR A 414 -2.94 -30.66 -11.87
C TYR A 414 -1.76 -31.44 -12.43
N THR A 415 -0.56 -31.00 -12.05
CA THR A 415 0.71 -31.74 -12.24
C THR A 415 1.38 -32.02 -10.89
N LEU A 416 0.58 -32.08 -9.83
CA LEU A 416 1.03 -32.43 -8.49
C LEU A 416 0.06 -33.40 -7.85
N ASP A 417 0.60 -34.34 -7.08
CA ASP A 417 -0.22 -35.22 -6.25
C ASP A 417 -0.65 -34.55 -4.93
N MET A 418 -1.56 -35.18 -4.19
CA MET A 418 -2.05 -34.68 -2.90
C MET A 418 -0.96 -34.46 -1.82
N TRP A 419 0.26 -34.96 -2.05
CA TRP A 419 1.42 -34.76 -1.17
C TRP A 419 2.38 -33.69 -1.69
N GLY A 420 2.06 -33.02 -2.80
CA GLY A 420 2.83 -31.94 -3.41
C GLY A 420 4.00 -32.38 -4.27
N ARG A 421 4.08 -33.67 -4.63
CA ARG A 421 5.11 -34.22 -5.54
C ARG A 421 4.67 -34.05 -6.99
N ASP A 422 5.63 -33.86 -7.90
CA ASP A 422 5.34 -33.78 -9.33
C ASP A 422 4.63 -35.06 -9.82
N SER A 423 3.61 -34.88 -10.65
CA SER A 423 2.83 -35.95 -11.27
C SER A 423 2.62 -35.68 -12.77
N ALA A 424 2.21 -36.71 -13.51
CA ALA A 424 1.67 -36.50 -14.85
C ALA A 424 0.36 -35.70 -14.77
N PRO A 425 -0.03 -34.96 -15.82
CA PRO A 425 -1.28 -34.21 -15.82
C PRO A 425 -2.49 -35.09 -15.46
N HIS A 426 -3.31 -34.64 -14.52
CA HIS A 426 -4.54 -35.33 -14.12
C HIS A 426 -5.62 -34.33 -13.73
N ILE A 427 -6.86 -34.81 -13.68
CA ILE A 427 -7.99 -34.05 -13.17
C ILE A 427 -7.84 -33.78 -11.66
N PRO A 428 -8.25 -32.62 -11.12
CA PRO A 428 -8.30 -32.42 -9.67
C PRO A 428 -9.21 -33.44 -9.00
N GLU A 429 -8.94 -33.73 -7.73
CA GLU A 429 -9.69 -34.73 -6.97
C GLU A 429 -11.20 -34.41 -6.96
N PRO A 430 -12.09 -35.41 -7.17
CA PRO A 430 -13.53 -35.17 -7.27
C PRO A 430 -14.15 -34.42 -6.09
N LEU A 431 -13.54 -34.52 -4.90
CA LEU A 431 -13.98 -33.81 -3.69
C LEU A 431 -13.91 -32.28 -3.83
N TYR A 432 -12.99 -31.76 -4.66
CA TYR A 432 -12.81 -30.32 -4.86
C TYR A 432 -13.45 -29.79 -6.13
N ASN A 433 -14.01 -30.67 -6.98
CA ASN A 433 -14.68 -30.27 -8.21
C ASN A 433 -16.16 -29.94 -7.94
N TYR A 434 -16.63 -28.87 -8.55
CA TYR A 434 -18.05 -28.59 -8.72
C TYR A 434 -18.75 -29.67 -9.56
N ASP A 435 -18.16 -30.02 -10.71
CA ASP A 435 -18.58 -31.09 -11.62
C ASP A 435 -17.35 -31.73 -12.29
N THR A 436 -17.08 -32.99 -11.95
CA THR A 436 -15.90 -33.73 -12.44
C THR A 436 -16.00 -34.05 -13.93
N GLU A 437 -17.18 -34.36 -14.47
CA GLU A 437 -17.32 -34.66 -15.90
C GLU A 437 -17.20 -33.40 -16.75
N GLN A 438 -17.72 -32.27 -16.25
CA GLN A 438 -17.51 -30.97 -16.86
C GLN A 438 -16.01 -30.58 -16.84
N ALA A 439 -15.30 -30.86 -15.75
CA ALA A 439 -13.85 -30.63 -15.67
C ALA A 439 -13.09 -31.46 -16.72
N ARG A 440 -13.47 -32.73 -16.94
CA ARG A 440 -12.91 -33.55 -18.04
C ARG A 440 -13.18 -32.92 -19.40
N ALA A 441 -14.39 -32.42 -19.63
CA ALA A 441 -14.75 -31.74 -20.88
C ALA A 441 -13.89 -30.47 -21.09
N SER A 442 -13.62 -29.71 -20.03
CA SER A 442 -12.74 -28.52 -20.07
C SER A 442 -11.28 -28.88 -20.37
N ILE A 443 -10.75 -29.98 -19.82
CA ILE A 443 -9.42 -30.47 -20.20
C ILE A 443 -9.37 -30.83 -21.69
N ARG A 444 -10.41 -31.50 -22.22
CA ARG A 444 -10.48 -31.82 -23.67
C ARG A 444 -10.60 -30.56 -24.53
N LYS A 445 -11.38 -29.56 -24.10
CA LYS A 445 -11.46 -28.24 -24.76
C LYS A 445 -10.08 -27.58 -24.82
N LEU A 446 -9.34 -27.59 -23.72
CA LEU A 446 -7.98 -27.04 -23.65
C LEU A 446 -7.00 -27.82 -24.56
N ALA A 447 -7.08 -29.15 -24.57
CA ALA A 447 -6.26 -29.99 -25.44
C ALA A 447 -6.49 -29.70 -26.94
N ALA A 448 -7.74 -29.44 -27.33
CA ALA A 448 -8.11 -29.11 -28.70
C ALA A 448 -7.56 -27.76 -29.20
N LEU A 449 -7.12 -26.88 -28.29
CA LEU A 449 -6.38 -25.67 -28.65
C LEU A 449 -4.92 -25.97 -29.02
N GLU A 450 -4.44 -27.22 -28.86
CA GLU A 450 -3.08 -27.67 -29.13
C GLU A 450 -1.99 -26.72 -28.57
N PRO A 451 -1.95 -26.51 -27.23
CA PRO A 451 -0.94 -25.66 -26.60
C PRO A 451 0.48 -26.20 -26.79
N ASP A 452 1.45 -25.31 -26.96
CA ASP A 452 2.88 -25.66 -26.89
C ASP A 452 3.35 -25.77 -25.43
N ALA A 453 2.73 -24.98 -24.55
CA ALA A 453 2.91 -25.05 -23.11
C ALA A 453 1.59 -24.76 -22.39
N ALA A 454 1.22 -25.61 -21.42
CA ALA A 454 0.07 -25.41 -20.56
C ALA A 454 0.51 -25.34 -19.10
N TRP A 455 0.22 -24.22 -18.45
CA TRP A 455 0.54 -23.97 -17.05
C TRP A 455 -0.71 -24.08 -16.18
N PRO A 456 -0.76 -25.04 -15.25
CA PRO A 456 -1.82 -25.12 -14.24
C PRO A 456 -1.65 -24.08 -13.13
N GLY A 457 -2.69 -23.96 -12.30
CA GLY A 457 -2.73 -23.15 -11.10
C GLY A 457 -1.71 -23.59 -10.04
N HIS A 458 -1.14 -24.78 -10.17
CA HIS A 458 -0.11 -25.28 -9.26
C HIS A 458 1.02 -26.06 -9.94
N ALA A 459 2.23 -25.96 -9.40
CA ALA A 459 3.40 -26.70 -9.87
C ALA A 459 3.84 -26.33 -11.32
N GLY A 460 4.36 -27.29 -12.07
CA GLY A 460 5.09 -27.05 -13.33
C GLY A 460 4.20 -27.08 -14.57
N ALA A 461 4.72 -26.55 -15.68
CA ALA A 461 4.05 -26.64 -16.97
C ALA A 461 4.07 -28.05 -17.56
N VAL A 462 3.09 -28.33 -18.39
CA VAL A 462 3.14 -29.41 -19.39
C VAL A 462 3.73 -28.83 -20.67
N THR A 463 4.76 -29.49 -21.19
CA THR A 463 5.45 -29.11 -22.44
C THR A 463 5.69 -30.36 -23.30
N GLY A 464 6.02 -30.16 -24.58
CA GLY A 464 6.18 -31.26 -25.54
C GLY A 464 4.83 -31.66 -26.14
N ASP A 465 4.44 -32.93 -26.03
CA ASP A 465 3.14 -33.41 -26.53
C ASP A 465 2.01 -33.08 -25.52
N VAL A 466 1.73 -31.78 -25.39
CA VAL A 466 0.76 -31.26 -24.41
C VAL A 466 -0.65 -31.76 -24.71
N ARG A 467 -1.05 -31.75 -25.99
CA ARG A 467 -2.36 -32.24 -26.43
C ARG A 467 -2.62 -33.65 -25.91
N SER A 468 -1.75 -34.61 -26.25
CA SER A 468 -1.98 -36.00 -25.85
C SER A 468 -1.86 -36.19 -24.34
N ALA A 469 -1.04 -35.38 -23.65
CA ALA A 469 -0.97 -35.42 -22.20
C ALA A 469 -2.28 -34.99 -21.54
N LEU A 470 -2.92 -33.93 -22.04
CA LEU A 470 -4.21 -33.46 -21.56
C LEU A 470 -5.35 -34.41 -21.94
N GLU A 471 -5.35 -34.99 -23.16
CA GLU A 471 -6.33 -36.01 -23.55
C GLU A 471 -6.27 -37.22 -22.59
N ARG A 472 -5.07 -37.71 -22.28
CA ARG A 472 -4.89 -38.78 -21.27
C ARG A 472 -5.37 -38.38 -19.88
N ALA A 473 -5.14 -37.13 -19.47
CA ALA A 473 -5.61 -36.62 -18.18
C ALA A 473 -7.14 -36.59 -18.08
N ALA A 474 -7.82 -36.21 -19.17
CA ALA A 474 -9.27 -36.19 -19.24
C ALA A 474 -9.89 -37.59 -19.23
N ASP A 475 -9.20 -38.58 -19.79
CA ASP A 475 -9.67 -39.96 -19.94
C ASP A 475 -9.31 -40.87 -18.75
N ALA A 476 -8.39 -40.43 -17.87
CA ALA A 476 -7.97 -41.21 -16.70
C ALA A 476 -9.12 -41.36 -15.69
N ALA A 477 -9.48 -42.60 -15.35
CA ALA A 477 -10.62 -42.94 -14.49
C ALA A 477 -10.58 -42.28 -13.11
#